data_AF-A0A0S4LK84-F1
#
_entry.id   AF-A0A0S4LK84-F1
#
_cell.length_a   1.000
_cell.length_b   1.000
_cell.length_c   1.000
_cell.angle_alpha   90.00
_cell.angle_beta   90.00
_cell.angle_gamma   90.00
#
_symmetry.space_group_name_H-M   'P 1'
#
loop_
_entity.id
_entity.type
_entity.pdbx_description
1 polymer ?
#
loop_
_entity_poly.entity_id
_entity_poly.type
_entity_poly.pdbx_seq_one_letter_code
_entity_poly.pdbx_strand_id
1 'polypeptide(L)'
;MRKTIPLLAMWGLVLLLVGTTACMQKRKPLVPLALDGEVKAQATALTDQGTQAYQAQQYEEAKRYFEQAVAAAPQSGPAHYNYALALNALGDSAVARQHFLEAANLSPGDKTIWDSPALSAYGNPENKNRTKDRPYGTHRPNFGGMPRY
;
A
#
# COMPACT_ATOMS: atom_id res chain seq x y z
N MET A 1 -0.05 -59.12 26.98
CA MET A 1 -0.94 -58.03 27.46
C MET A 1 -0.85 -56.86 26.48
N ARG A 2 -1.82 -56.68 25.57
CA ARG A 2 -1.83 -55.55 24.61
C ARG A 2 -2.77 -54.47 25.15
N LYS A 3 -2.24 -53.32 25.55
CA LYS A 3 -3.03 -52.17 25.98
C LYS A 3 -3.59 -51.48 24.72
N THR A 4 -4.89 -51.57 24.51
CA THR A 4 -5.60 -50.81 23.47
C THR A 4 -5.79 -49.38 23.95
N ILE A 5 -5.27 -48.41 23.20
CA ILE A 5 -5.44 -46.98 23.45
C ILE A 5 -6.87 -46.62 23.01
N PRO A 6 -7.70 -45.97 23.84
CA PRO A 6 -9.09 -45.69 23.49
C PRO A 6 -9.15 -44.72 22.30
N LEU A 7 -10.02 -45.02 21.32
CA LEU A 7 -10.16 -44.25 20.08
C LEU A 7 -10.32 -42.74 20.34
N LEU A 8 -11.00 -42.38 21.44
CA LEU A 8 -11.20 -41.00 21.91
C LEU A 8 -9.89 -40.23 22.14
N ALA A 9 -8.80 -40.90 22.53
CA ALA A 9 -7.50 -40.26 22.75
C ALA A 9 -6.80 -39.88 21.43
N MET A 10 -7.11 -40.55 20.31
CA MET A 10 -6.61 -40.14 18.98
C MET A 10 -7.33 -38.90 18.46
N TRP A 11 -8.63 -38.76 18.73
CA TRP A 11 -9.40 -37.57 18.32
C TRP A 11 -8.98 -36.31 19.10
N GLY A 12 -8.61 -36.46 20.37
CA GLY A 12 -8.09 -35.34 21.18
C GLY A 12 -6.74 -34.80 20.68
N LEU A 13 -5.89 -35.65 20.09
CA LEU A 13 -4.58 -35.23 19.57
C LEU A 13 -4.69 -34.52 18.21
N VAL A 14 -5.68 -34.87 17.38
CA VAL A 14 -5.90 -34.25 16.05
C VAL A 14 -6.45 -32.83 16.18
N LEU A 15 -7.25 -32.54 17.20
CA LEU A 15 -7.80 -31.19 17.44
C LEU A 15 -6.74 -30.17 17.92
N LEU A 16 -5.62 -30.64 18.50
CA LEU A 16 -4.54 -29.77 18.97
C LEU A 16 -3.59 -29.28 17.86
N LEU A 17 -3.64 -29.87 16.66
CA LEU A 17 -2.76 -29.51 15.54
C LEU A 17 -3.33 -28.45 14.58
N VAL A 18 -4.60 -28.03 14.74
CA VAL A 18 -5.25 -27.09 13.80
C VAL A 18 -5.10 -25.62 14.23
N GLY A 19 -4.50 -25.35 15.40
CA GLY A 19 -4.46 -24.02 16.03
C GLY A 19 -3.38 -23.03 15.57
N THR A 20 -2.60 -23.32 14.52
CA THR A 20 -1.48 -22.45 14.09
C THR A 20 -1.61 -21.90 12.68
N THR A 21 -2.82 -21.79 12.12
CA THR A 21 -3.02 -21.00 10.90
C THR A 21 -2.77 -19.53 11.20
N ALA A 22 -1.48 -19.18 11.11
CA ALA A 22 -0.97 -17.83 11.04
C ALA A 22 -1.91 -17.01 10.17
N CYS A 23 -2.36 -15.87 10.71
CA CYS A 23 -3.02 -14.85 9.92
C CYS A 23 -2.04 -14.38 8.84
N MET A 24 -2.01 -15.07 7.70
CA MET A 24 -1.49 -14.55 6.44
C MET A 24 -2.50 -13.50 6.02
N GLN A 25 -2.33 -12.30 6.57
CA GLN A 25 -3.03 -11.11 6.15
C GLN A 25 -2.74 -10.93 4.66
N LYS A 26 -3.67 -11.37 3.80
CA LYS A 26 -3.61 -11.18 2.34
C LYS A 26 -3.47 -9.68 2.08
N ARG A 27 -2.24 -9.19 1.90
CA ARG A 27 -2.01 -7.82 1.44
C ARG A 27 -2.55 -7.76 0.03
N LYS A 28 -3.50 -6.85 -0.21
CA LYS A 28 -3.98 -6.56 -1.55
C LYS A 28 -2.76 -6.17 -2.40
N PRO A 29 -2.46 -6.87 -3.50
CA PRO A 29 -1.36 -6.47 -4.37
C PRO A 29 -1.66 -5.08 -4.92
N LEU A 30 -0.69 -4.17 -4.81
CA LEU A 30 -0.85 -2.86 -5.43
C LEU A 30 -0.70 -3.05 -6.94
N VAL A 31 -1.76 -2.74 -7.68
CA VAL A 31 -1.79 -2.79 -9.15
C VAL A 31 -1.66 -1.38 -9.71
N PRO A 32 -0.91 -1.18 -10.82
CA PRO A 32 -0.86 0.10 -11.51
C PRO A 32 -2.24 0.52 -12.05
N LEU A 33 -2.51 1.83 -12.01
CA LEU A 33 -3.73 2.45 -12.52
C LEU A 33 -3.53 2.92 -13.97
N ALA A 34 -4.57 2.80 -14.79
CA ALA A 34 -4.58 3.39 -16.13
C ALA A 34 -4.69 4.93 -16.06
N LEU A 35 -4.26 5.63 -17.11
CA LEU A 35 -4.42 7.08 -17.25
C LEU A 35 -5.66 7.37 -18.09
N ASP A 36 -6.72 7.92 -17.50
CA ASP A 36 -7.97 8.26 -18.16
C ASP A 36 -8.11 9.77 -18.46
N GLY A 37 -8.39 10.11 -19.73
CA GLY A 37 -8.80 11.44 -20.23
C GLY A 37 -7.67 12.38 -20.70
N GLU A 38 -7.70 12.81 -21.97
CA GLU A 38 -6.80 13.80 -22.66
C GLU A 38 -5.28 13.77 -22.34
N VAL A 39 -4.82 12.73 -21.65
CA VAL A 39 -3.42 12.54 -21.35
C VAL A 39 -2.72 12.23 -22.67
N LYS A 40 -1.58 12.89 -22.90
CA LYS A 40 -0.76 12.66 -24.09
C LYS A 40 -0.60 11.15 -24.29
N ALA A 41 -0.87 10.65 -25.49
CA ALA A 41 -0.75 9.22 -25.84
C ALA A 41 0.64 8.62 -25.49
N GLN A 42 1.64 9.48 -25.33
CA GLN A 42 2.96 9.12 -24.81
C GLN A 42 2.91 8.64 -23.36
N ALA A 43 2.18 9.31 -22.47
CA ALA A 43 2.11 8.95 -21.05
C ALA A 43 1.38 7.62 -20.84
N THR A 44 0.32 7.35 -21.62
CA THR A 44 -0.39 6.06 -21.59
C THR A 44 0.51 4.93 -22.04
N ALA A 45 1.23 5.09 -23.16
CA ALA A 45 2.19 4.09 -23.64
C ALA A 45 3.31 3.80 -22.62
N LEU A 46 3.85 4.86 -21.99
CA LEU A 46 4.85 4.72 -20.91
C LEU A 46 4.27 3.99 -19.69
N THR A 47 3.01 4.25 -19.36
CA THR A 47 2.32 3.57 -18.26
C THR A 47 2.11 2.09 -18.55
N ASP A 48 1.77 1.73 -19.79
CA ASP A 48 1.62 0.33 -20.20
C ASP A 48 2.96 -0.42 -20.12
N GLN A 49 4.03 0.19 -20.62
CA GLN A 49 5.39 -0.36 -20.51
C GLN A 49 5.84 -0.51 -19.06
N GLY A 50 5.62 0.52 -18.22
CA GLY A 50 5.92 0.47 -16.80
C GLY A 50 5.11 -0.61 -16.08
N THR A 51 3.86 -0.81 -16.45
CA THR A 51 2.99 -1.85 -15.90
C THR A 51 3.50 -3.25 -16.25
N GLN A 52 3.89 -3.47 -17.51
CA GLN A 52 4.49 -4.74 -17.94
C GLN A 52 5.78 -5.03 -17.18
N ALA A 53 6.69 -4.06 -17.07
CA ALA A 53 7.92 -4.19 -16.31
C ALA A 53 7.65 -4.46 -14.82
N TYR A 54 6.67 -3.78 -14.22
CA TYR A 54 6.28 -3.97 -12.82
C TYR A 54 5.72 -5.38 -12.58
N GLN A 55 4.88 -5.88 -13.48
CA GLN A 55 4.34 -7.25 -13.44
C GLN A 55 5.44 -8.30 -13.62
N ALA A 56 6.46 -8.00 -14.44
CA ALA A 56 7.67 -8.80 -14.58
C ALA A 56 8.65 -8.66 -13.40
N GLN A 57 8.29 -7.91 -12.35
CA GLN A 57 9.12 -7.61 -11.18
C GLN A 57 10.41 -6.86 -11.48
N GLN A 58 10.51 -6.24 -12.66
CA GLN A 58 11.62 -5.38 -13.08
C GLN A 58 11.41 -3.96 -12.55
N TYR A 59 11.45 -3.80 -11.22
CA TYR A 59 10.99 -2.58 -10.55
C TYR A 59 11.81 -1.33 -10.91
N GLU A 60 13.10 -1.46 -11.19
CA GLU A 60 13.93 -0.33 -11.67
C GLU A 60 13.50 0.13 -13.06
N GLU A 61 13.16 -0.79 -13.95
CA GLU A 61 12.68 -0.45 -15.28
C GLU A 61 11.27 0.15 -15.22
N ALA A 62 10.40 -0.43 -14.40
CA ALA A 62 9.09 0.13 -14.11
C ALA A 62 9.18 1.56 -13.55
N LYS A 63 10.11 1.81 -12.62
CA LYS A 63 10.39 3.14 -12.06
C LYS A 63 10.72 4.14 -13.17
N ARG A 64 11.60 3.79 -14.11
CA ARG A 64 11.99 4.67 -15.23
C ARG A 64 10.84 4.96 -16.20
N TYR A 65 10.00 3.97 -16.50
CA TYR A 65 8.83 4.21 -17.36
C TYR A 65 7.78 5.08 -16.67
N PHE A 66 7.50 4.80 -15.39
CA PHE A 66 6.54 5.60 -14.63
C PHE A 66 7.04 7.02 -14.33
N GLU A 67 8.34 7.22 -14.11
CA GLU A 67 8.95 8.55 -13.99
C GLU A 67 8.71 9.37 -15.26
N GLN A 68 8.93 8.78 -16.43
CA GLN A 68 8.64 9.43 -17.71
C GLN A 68 7.14 9.69 -17.89
N ALA A 69 6.27 8.79 -17.42
CA ALA A 69 4.82 9.01 -17.45
C ALA A 69 4.41 10.20 -16.57
N VAL A 70 5.01 10.34 -15.37
CA VAL A 70 4.84 11.53 -14.51
C VAL A 70 5.35 12.79 -15.20
N ALA A 71 6.51 12.74 -15.86
CA ALA A 71 7.05 13.89 -16.60
C ALA A 71 6.14 14.31 -17.77
N ALA A 72 5.52 13.34 -18.46
CA ALA A 72 4.59 13.60 -19.55
C ALA A 72 3.21 14.11 -19.07
N ALA A 73 2.79 13.70 -17.86
CA ALA A 73 1.50 14.01 -17.27
C ALA A 73 1.61 14.36 -15.77
N PRO A 74 2.23 15.50 -15.41
CA PRO A 74 2.55 15.86 -14.02
C PRO A 74 1.35 16.25 -13.17
N GLN A 75 0.14 16.27 -13.74
CA GLN A 75 -1.12 16.54 -13.04
C GLN A 75 -2.00 15.29 -12.97
N SER A 76 -1.47 14.13 -13.38
CA SER A 76 -2.21 12.88 -13.34
C SER A 76 -1.96 12.14 -12.02
N GLY A 77 -3.01 12.02 -11.21
CA GLY A 77 -2.96 11.23 -9.97
C GLY A 77 -2.51 9.79 -10.21
N PRO A 78 -3.07 9.05 -11.19
CA PRO A 78 -2.63 7.71 -11.52
C PRO A 78 -1.14 7.60 -11.91
N ALA A 79 -0.58 8.59 -12.62
CA ALA A 79 0.85 8.58 -12.96
C ALA A 79 1.74 8.67 -11.71
N HIS A 80 1.40 9.58 -10.80
CA HIS A 80 2.08 9.71 -9.51
C HIS A 80 1.94 8.43 -8.66
N TYR A 81 0.75 7.82 -8.66
CA TYR A 81 0.49 6.57 -7.95
C TYR A 81 1.36 5.42 -8.48
N ASN A 82 1.43 5.25 -9.80
CA ASN A 82 2.21 4.18 -10.43
C ASN A 82 3.71 4.32 -10.16
N TYR A 83 4.23 5.55 -10.23
CA TYR A 83 5.62 5.81 -9.87
C TYR A 83 5.90 5.48 -8.40
N ALA A 84 4.97 5.86 -7.50
CA ALA A 84 5.05 5.50 -6.09
C ALA A 84 5.03 3.98 -5.85
N LEU A 85 4.31 3.20 -6.66
CA LEU A 85 4.33 1.73 -6.58
C LEU A 85 5.73 1.16 -6.84
N ALA A 86 6.38 1.60 -7.91
CA ALA A 86 7.71 1.11 -8.26
C ALA A 86 8.76 1.50 -7.20
N LEU A 87 8.73 2.75 -6.73
CA LEU A 87 9.57 3.22 -5.62
C LEU A 87 9.36 2.40 -4.35
N ASN A 88 8.11 2.11 -4.00
CA ASN A 88 7.79 1.29 -2.83
C ASN A 88 8.29 -0.15 -2.98
N ALA A 89 8.20 -0.74 -4.18
CA ALA A 89 8.74 -2.07 -4.46
C ALA A 89 10.27 -2.13 -4.37
N LEU A 90 10.96 -1.02 -4.66
CA LEU A 90 12.42 -0.87 -4.52
C LEU A 90 12.86 -0.56 -3.09
N GLY A 91 11.94 -0.26 -2.17
CA GLY A 91 12.24 0.10 -0.79
C GLY A 91 12.43 1.61 -0.54
N ASP A 92 12.24 2.45 -1.55
CA ASP A 92 12.30 3.92 -1.47
C ASP A 92 11.01 4.49 -0.83
N SER A 93 10.58 3.94 0.32
CA SER A 93 9.26 4.20 0.91
C SER A 93 9.03 5.67 1.28
N ALA A 94 10.07 6.43 1.59
CA ALA A 94 9.96 7.86 1.90
C ALA A 94 9.54 8.68 0.67
N VAL A 95 10.19 8.44 -0.47
CA VAL A 95 9.88 9.11 -1.75
C VAL A 95 8.54 8.61 -2.29
N ALA A 96 8.29 7.29 -2.21
CA ALA A 96 7.01 6.71 -2.59
C ALA A 96 5.84 7.38 -1.86
N ARG A 97 5.98 7.63 -0.55
CA ARG A 97 4.95 8.29 0.26
C ARG A 97 4.60 9.68 -0.25
N GLN A 98 5.59 10.46 -0.68
CA GLN A 98 5.36 11.79 -1.24
C GLN A 98 4.53 11.72 -2.52
N HIS A 99 4.88 10.80 -3.42
CA HIS A 99 4.12 10.60 -4.66
C HIS A 99 2.72 10.02 -4.45
N PHE A 100 2.54 9.14 -3.47
CA PHE A 100 1.20 8.69 -3.08
C PHE A 100 0.33 9.85 -2.60
N LEU A 101 0.85 10.72 -1.73
CA LEU A 101 0.11 11.89 -1.25
C LEU A 101 -0.24 12.84 -2.39
N GLU A 102 0.68 13.06 -3.33
CA GLU A 102 0.42 13.86 -4.52
C GLU A 102 -0.67 13.23 -5.40
N ALA A 103 -0.64 11.92 -5.60
CA ALA A 103 -1.69 11.21 -6.32
C ALA A 103 -3.07 11.42 -5.69
N ALA A 104 -3.15 11.40 -4.36
CA ALA A 104 -4.38 11.62 -3.62
C ALA A 104 -4.88 13.08 -3.72
N ASN A 105 -3.96 14.05 -3.74
CA ASN A 105 -4.28 15.47 -3.93
C ASN A 105 -4.83 15.75 -5.34
N LEU A 106 -4.23 15.13 -6.36
CA LEU A 106 -4.63 15.28 -7.76
C LEU A 106 -5.93 14.53 -8.10
N SER A 107 -6.27 13.48 -7.35
CA SER A 107 -7.46 12.66 -7.57
C SER A 107 -8.25 12.44 -6.28
N PRO A 108 -8.84 13.51 -5.68
CA PRO A 108 -9.44 13.45 -4.35
C PRO A 108 -10.68 12.54 -4.24
N GLY A 109 -11.28 12.12 -5.35
CA GLY A 109 -12.41 11.17 -5.39
C GLY A 109 -12.03 9.73 -5.79
N ASP A 110 -10.77 9.45 -6.12
CA ASP A 110 -10.36 8.11 -6.52
C ASP A 110 -10.13 7.23 -5.28
N LYS A 111 -11.13 6.39 -4.98
CA LYS A 111 -11.09 5.46 -3.86
C LYS A 111 -9.92 4.49 -3.95
N THR A 112 -9.43 4.15 -5.14
CA THR A 112 -8.30 3.23 -5.33
C THR A 112 -7.02 3.81 -4.73
N ILE A 113 -6.81 5.12 -4.93
CA ILE A 113 -5.64 5.83 -4.40
C ILE A 113 -5.79 5.99 -2.88
N TRP A 114 -6.95 6.42 -2.38
CA TRP A 114 -7.18 6.61 -0.94
C TRP A 114 -7.19 5.31 -0.12
N ASP A 115 -7.69 4.21 -0.68
CA ASP A 115 -7.72 2.90 -0.03
C ASP A 115 -6.39 2.15 -0.17
N SER A 116 -5.41 2.73 -0.88
CA SER A 116 -4.10 2.11 -1.05
C SER A 116 -3.43 1.88 0.32
N PRO A 117 -2.76 0.72 0.53
CA PRO A 117 -2.09 0.43 1.80
C PRO A 117 -1.17 1.55 2.29
N ALA A 118 -0.47 2.21 1.38
CA ALA A 118 0.45 3.31 1.68
C ALA A 118 -0.25 4.56 2.24
N LEU A 119 -1.53 4.78 1.88
CA LEU A 119 -2.32 5.93 2.31
C LEU A 119 -3.43 5.61 3.30
N SER A 120 -3.66 4.33 3.59
CA SER A 120 -4.73 3.85 4.47
C SER A 120 -4.80 4.53 5.85
N ALA A 121 -3.65 4.98 6.39
CA ALA A 121 -3.56 5.71 7.66
C ALA A 121 -4.05 7.17 7.59
N TYR A 122 -4.14 7.76 6.40
CA TYR A 122 -4.58 9.14 6.18
C TYR A 122 -6.10 9.25 5.98
N GLY A 123 -6.75 8.18 5.55
CA GLY A 123 -8.20 8.11 5.38
C GLY A 123 -8.69 8.86 4.13
N ASN A 124 -9.82 8.40 3.58
CA ASN A 124 -10.48 9.04 2.43
C ASN A 124 -11.26 10.29 2.90
N PRO A 125 -10.98 11.51 2.40
CA PRO A 125 -11.70 12.73 2.78
C PRO A 125 -13.16 12.77 2.30
N GLU A 126 -13.53 11.97 1.31
CA GLU A 126 -14.90 11.87 0.79
C GLU A 126 -15.81 11.00 1.68
N ASN A 127 -15.24 10.32 2.67
CA ASN A 127 -15.98 9.58 3.68
C ASN A 127 -16.69 10.55 4.65
N LYS A 128 -17.94 10.91 4.32
CA LYS A 128 -18.82 11.73 5.17
C LYS A 128 -19.15 11.11 6.54
N ASN A 129 -18.78 9.86 6.80
CA ASN A 129 -19.08 9.12 8.03
C ASN A 129 -17.85 8.90 8.96
N ARG A 130 -16.66 9.43 8.64
CA ARG A 130 -15.48 9.37 9.53
C ARG A 130 -15.29 10.66 10.33
N THR A 131 -16.33 11.09 11.02
CA THR A 131 -16.16 11.89 12.23
C THR A 131 -15.48 11.04 13.30
N LYS A 132 -14.27 11.43 13.68
CA LYS A 132 -13.42 10.91 14.77
C LYS A 132 -12.54 9.71 14.39
N ASP A 133 -11.40 9.98 13.77
CA ASP A 133 -10.17 9.28 14.16
C ASP A 133 -8.99 10.25 14.13
N ARG A 134 -8.20 10.15 15.19
CA ARG A 134 -7.36 11.23 15.73
C ARG A 134 -6.15 11.49 14.80
N PRO A 135 -5.73 12.76 14.65
CA PRO A 135 -4.50 13.08 13.93
C PRO A 135 -3.32 12.37 14.59
N TYR A 136 -2.43 11.85 13.75
CA TYR A 136 -1.17 11.22 14.12
C TYR A 136 -0.61 11.75 15.44
N GLY A 137 -0.53 10.89 16.45
CA GLY A 137 0.21 11.18 17.66
C GLY A 137 1.67 11.40 17.28
N THR A 138 2.12 12.65 17.36
CA THR A 138 3.54 12.95 17.49
C THR A 138 4.02 12.20 18.73
N HIS A 139 4.81 11.15 18.54
CA HIS A 139 5.63 10.61 19.61
C HIS A 139 6.64 11.70 19.97
N ARG A 140 6.26 12.58 20.91
CA ARG A 140 7.15 13.60 21.46
C ARG A 140 8.02 12.86 22.48
N PRO A 141 9.34 12.75 22.31
CA PRO A 141 10.19 12.21 23.36
C PRO A 141 10.04 13.10 24.59
N ASN A 142 9.66 12.47 25.69
CA ASN A 142 9.52 13.07 27.01
C ASN A 142 10.90 13.55 27.48
N PHE A 143 11.25 14.81 27.21
CA PHE A 143 12.40 15.46 27.83
C PHE A 143 11.98 15.96 29.21
N GLY A 144 12.69 15.44 30.21
CA GLY A 144 12.40 15.54 31.63
C GLY A 144 12.24 16.97 32.13
N GLY A 145 11.45 17.07 33.21
CA GLY A 145 11.14 18.31 33.90
C GLY A 145 12.39 19.08 34.32
N MET A 146 12.31 20.40 34.17
CA MET A 146 13.19 21.33 34.85
C MET A 146 12.42 21.93 36.04
N PRO A 147 13.00 21.95 37.25
CA PRO A 147 12.38 22.60 38.39
C PRO A 147 12.49 24.11 38.25
N ARG A 148 11.37 24.80 38.49
CA ARG A 148 11.33 26.25 38.67
C ARG A 148 11.80 26.56 40.09
N TYR A 149 12.89 27.31 40.22
CA TYR A 149 13.17 28.11 41.43
C TYR A 149 12.33 29.38 41.38
#